data_AF-A0A355RYN1-F1
#
_entry.id   AF-A0A355RYN1-F1
#
_cell.length_a   1.000
_cell.length_b   1.000
_cell.length_c   1.000
_cell.angle_alpha   90.00
_cell.angle_beta   90.00
_cell.angle_gamma   90.00
#
_symmetry.space_group_name_H-M   'P 1'
#
loop_
_entity.id
_entity.type
_entity.pdbx_description
1 polymer ?
#
loop_
_entity_poly.entity_id
_entity_poly.type
_entity_poly.pdbx_seq_one_letter_code
_entity_poly.pdbx_strand_id
1 'polypeptide(L)' 'DYIFGYTIVNDISVRNVQKRHIQWFRGKSLDGTCAIGPYIVHKSAVPYPPELDISSTVNGE' A
#
# COMPACT_ATOMS: atom_id res chain seq x y z
N ASP A 1 -10.99 -1.15 -19.50
CA ASP A 1 -11.63 -0.12 -18.66
C ASP A 1 -11.95 -0.56 -17.23
N TYR A 2 -11.04 -1.24 -16.53
CA TYR A 2 -11.33 -1.82 -15.20
C TYR A 2 -10.78 -1.02 -14.01
N ILE A 3 -9.87 -0.08 -14.27
CA ILE A 3 -9.25 0.77 -13.25
C ILE A 3 -10.07 2.06 -13.15
N PHE A 4 -10.47 2.48 -11.96
CA PHE A 4 -11.03 3.84 -11.75
C PHE A 4 -9.90 4.86 -11.57
N GLY A 5 -8.91 4.53 -10.76
CA GLY A 5 -7.81 5.41 -10.40
C GLY A 5 -6.77 4.74 -9.52
N TYR A 6 -5.84 5.54 -9.02
CA TYR A 6 -4.70 5.10 -8.20
C TYR A 6 -4.66 5.92 -6.90
N THR A 7 -4.09 5.32 -5.86
CA THR A 7 -3.82 5.99 -4.57
C THR A 7 -2.59 5.35 -3.95
N ILE A 8 -2.09 5.92 -2.85
CA ILE A 8 -0.94 5.38 -2.12
C ILE A 8 -1.45 4.42 -1.04
N VAL A 9 -0.75 3.30 -0.86
CA VAL A 9 -1.00 2.32 0.20
C VAL A 9 0.30 1.97 0.90
N ASN A 10 0.27 1.92 2.23
CA ASN A 10 1.33 1.33 3.04
C ASN A 10 0.85 -0.03 3.60
N ASP A 11 1.43 -1.12 3.08
CA ASP A 11 1.17 -2.50 3.50
C ASP A 11 2.08 -2.88 4.69
N ILE A 12 1.72 -2.35 5.86
CA ILE A 12 2.48 -2.53 7.08
C ILE A 12 2.42 -4.00 7.49
N SER A 13 3.59 -4.59 7.72
CA SER A 13 3.71 -6.02 7.96
C SER A 13 4.27 -6.30 9.35
N VAL A 14 3.46 -6.93 10.20
CA VAL A 14 3.86 -7.37 11.55
C VAL A 14 4.56 -8.73 11.43
N ARG A 15 5.86 -8.69 11.15
CA ARG A 15 6.66 -9.84 10.68
C ARG A 15 6.70 -11.02 11.66
N ASN A 16 6.68 -10.76 12.96
CA ASN A 16 6.63 -11.82 13.99
C ASN A 16 5.28 -12.57 13.97
N VAL A 17 4.16 -11.88 13.72
CA VAL A 17 2.84 -12.50 13.55
C VAL A 17 2.78 -13.25 12.21
N GLN A 18 3.26 -12.62 11.14
CA GLN A 18 3.30 -13.21 9.80
C GLN A 18 4.04 -14.56 9.78
N LYS A 19 5.24 -14.62 10.38
CA LYS A 19 6.05 -15.85 10.43
C LYS A 19 5.42 -16.94 11.31
N ARG A 20 4.76 -16.58 12.41
CA ARG A 20 4.08 -17.54 13.31
C ARG A 20 2.85 -18.17 12.70
N HIS A 21 2.11 -17.44 11.86
CA HIS A 21 0.87 -17.91 11.25
C HIS A 21 1.02 -18.54 9.87
N ILE A 22 2.24 -18.53 9.29
CA ILE A 22 2.64 -19.05 7.97
C ILE A 22 1.95 -18.30 6.81
N GLN A 23 0.63 -18.18 6.86
CA GLN A 23 -0.17 -17.34 5.98
C GLN A 23 0.01 -15.86 6.32
N TRP A 24 0.05 -15.02 5.28
CA TRP A 24 0.43 -13.60 5.44
C TRP A 24 -0.69 -12.71 5.96
N PHE A 25 -1.94 -13.11 5.74
CA PHE A 25 -3.13 -12.36 6.10
C PHE A 25 -3.05 -11.79 7.51
N ARG A 26 -2.81 -12.64 8.51
CA ARG A 26 -2.80 -12.20 9.91
C ARG A 26 -1.68 -11.22 10.24
N GLY A 27 -0.56 -11.25 9.51
CA GLY A 27 0.53 -10.29 9.66
C GLY A 27 0.31 -8.95 8.95
N LYS A 28 -0.76 -8.83 8.14
CA LYS A 28 -1.06 -7.69 7.26
C LYS A 28 -2.48 -7.12 7.42
N SER A 29 -3.20 -7.56 8.45
CA SER A 29 -4.62 -7.22 8.63
C SER A 29 -4.96 -6.88 10.08
N LEU A 30 -3.97 -6.42 10.84
CA LEU A 30 -4.20 -5.83 12.15
C LEU A 30 -4.67 -4.39 12.00
N ASP A 31 -5.37 -3.88 13.01
CA ASP A 31 -5.89 -2.51 12.97
C ASP A 31 -4.77 -1.49 12.70
N GLY A 32 -5.02 -0.58 11.75
CA GLY A 32 -4.06 0.46 11.36
C GLY A 32 -2.91 0.02 10.44
N THR A 33 -2.88 -1.25 9.98
CA THR A 33 -1.78 -1.75 9.13
C THR A 33 -1.97 -1.55 7.62
N CYS A 34 -3.08 -0.93 7.20
CA CYS A 34 -3.38 -0.62 5.80
C CYS A 34 -3.72 0.87 5.65
N ALA A 35 -2.70 1.73 5.77
CA ALA A 35 -2.88 3.16 5.53
C ALA A 35 -3.08 3.39 4.02
N ILE A 36 -4.16 4.07 3.64
CA ILE A 36 -4.56 4.34 2.25
C ILE A 36 -5.00 5.79 2.08
N GLY A 37 -4.62 6.43 0.97
CA GLY A 37 -5.03 7.79 0.64
C GLY A 37 -3.85 8.74 0.38
N PRO A 38 -4.00 10.07 0.61
CA PRO A 38 -5.19 10.75 1.16
C PRO A 38 -6.36 10.90 0.16
N TYR A 39 -6.12 10.66 -1.13
CA TYR A 39 -7.14 10.73 -2.18
C TYR A 39 -6.85 9.72 -3.29
N ILE A 40 -7.83 9.54 -4.18
CA ILE A 40 -7.68 8.73 -5.39
C ILE A 40 -7.50 9.69 -6.57
N VAL A 41 -6.45 9.50 -7.36
CA VAL A 41 -6.30 10.16 -8.67
C VAL A 41 -6.98 9.32 -9.74
N HIS A 42 -7.81 9.93 -10.59
CA HIS A 42 -8.44 9.21 -11.69
C HIS A 42 -7.39 8.67 -12.69
N LYS A 43 -7.68 7.55 -13.35
CA LYS A 43 -6.75 6.87 -14.29
C LYS A 43 -6.21 7.76 -15.42
N SER A 44 -6.88 8.88 -15.73
CA SER A 44 -6.42 9.83 -16.75
C SER A 44 -5.19 10.63 -16.33
N ALA A 45 -4.90 10.73 -15.03
CA ALA A 45 -3.74 11.45 -14.51
C ALA A 45 -2.45 10.61 -14.53
N VAL A 46 -2.57 9.28 -14.56
CA VAL A 46 -1.44 8.33 -14.52
C VAL A 46 -1.66 7.29 -15.63
N PRO A 47 -0.86 7.33 -16.71
CA PRO A 47 -0.93 6.34 -17.78
C PRO A 47 -0.75 4.92 -17.25
N TYR A 48 -1.33 3.95 -17.95
CA TYR A 48 -1.08 2.54 -17.69
C TYR A 48 -0.04 2.01 -18.70
N PRO A 49 1.02 1.29 -18.26
CA PRO A 49 1.31 0.92 -16.88
C PRO A 49 1.79 2.13 -16.02
N PRO A 50 1.46 2.17 -14.72
CA PRO A 50 1.95 3.24 -13.84
C PRO A 50 3.47 3.17 -13.71
N GLU A 51 4.14 4.25 -14.09
CA GLU A 51 5.56 4.46 -13.90
C GLU A 51 5.72 5.72 -13.03
N LEU A 52 5.89 5.50 -11.72
CA LEU A 52 5.93 6.57 -10.71
C LEU A 52 7.12 6.35 -9.79
N ASP A 53 7.76 7.44 -9.40
CA ASP A 53 8.75 7.42 -8.33
C ASP A 53 8.03 7.25 -6.99
N ILE A 54 8.26 6.11 -6.34
CA ILE A 54 7.69 5.79 -5.03
C ILE A 54 8.81 5.80 -4.00
N SER A 55 8.64 6.58 -2.94
CA SER A 55 9.57 6.66 -1.82
C SER A 55 8.84 6.54 -0.48
N SER A 56 9.60 6.19 0.55
CA SER A 56 9.15 6.20 1.93
C SER A 56 10.31 6.68 2.80
N THR A 57 9.99 7.47 3.82
CA THR A 57 10.98 8.10 4.70
C THR A 57 10.52 7.92 6.14
N VAL A 58 11.45 7.63 7.06
CA VAL A 58 11.18 7.49 8.49
C VAL A 58 12.02 8.51 9.24
N ASN A 59 11.37 9.46 9.91
CA ASN A 59 12.04 10.53 10.66
C ASN A 59 13.04 11.37 9.81
N GLY A 60 12.83 11.45 8.50
CA GLY A 60 13.70 12.19 7.57
C GLY A 60 14.79 11.37 6.88
N GLU A 61 14.90 10.07 7.19
CA GLU A 61 15.78 9.10 6.50
C GLU A 61 15.02 8.26 5.46
#